data_AF-A0A2H3AZK3-F1
#
_entry.id   AF-A0A2H3AZK3-F1
#
_cell.length_a   1.000
_cell.length_b   1.000
_cell.length_c   1.000
_cell.angle_alpha   90.00
_cell.angle_beta   90.00
_cell.angle_gamma   90.00
#
_symmetry.space_group_name_H-M   'P 1'
#
loop_
_entity.id
_entity.type
_entity.pdbx_description
1 polymer ?
#
loop_
_entity_poly.entity_id
_entity_poly.type
_entity_poly.pdbx_seq_one_letter_code
_entity_poly.pdbx_strand_id
1 'polypeptide(L)'
;MSKSPTKSQSKAKPPPRPESLVHMEQRLKKTIPSWLWDACIPIAEDDNTDSDCIYSTTTSSENKRMAMKRMQDLVNEGFHQKYPDRPEEKDIKVYSEPTSESMKVLKELLDTSPVAKGRLDDFTDAERQYVYFHQDMFSGSQSWGWTSDYEQKIKDTLDVVKEEHGEKELTVARWAVRDRCAECISGITVYDGVHSYQWSDESIKWLRDNPPIERNPGRKLVKLQ
;
A
#
# COMPACT_ATOMS: atom_id res chain seq x y z
N MET A 1 47.83 7.74 59.81
CA MET A 1 47.43 8.69 58.75
C MET A 1 46.85 7.90 57.59
N SER A 2 45.52 7.74 57.56
CA SER A 2 44.81 6.98 56.52
C SER A 2 44.44 7.92 55.37
N LYS A 3 44.92 7.62 54.15
CA LYS A 3 44.54 8.34 52.93
C LYS A 3 43.25 7.75 52.38
N SER A 4 42.21 8.56 52.28
CA SER A 4 40.94 8.22 51.63
C SER A 4 41.12 8.17 50.10
N PRO A 5 40.55 7.18 49.38
CA PRO A 5 40.53 7.21 47.93
C PRO A 5 39.33 8.03 47.43
N THR A 6 39.63 9.06 46.64
CA THR A 6 38.65 9.89 45.95
C THR A 6 37.94 9.06 44.87
N LYS A 7 36.65 8.79 45.06
CA LYS A 7 35.76 8.20 44.02
C LYS A 7 35.61 9.20 42.88
N SER A 8 36.19 8.90 41.72
CA SER A 8 35.83 9.52 40.44
C SER A 8 34.39 9.15 40.08
N GLN A 9 33.48 10.11 40.18
CA GLN A 9 32.16 10.01 39.57
C GLN A 9 32.32 10.08 38.05
N SER A 10 32.14 8.94 37.38
CA SER A 10 31.95 8.88 35.94
C SER A 10 30.73 9.72 35.57
N LYS A 11 30.93 10.83 34.85
CA LYS A 11 29.85 11.63 34.29
C LYS A 11 29.14 10.78 33.23
N ALA A 12 27.95 10.30 33.56
CA ALA A 12 27.06 9.67 32.59
C ALA A 12 26.85 10.64 31.41
N LYS A 13 27.09 10.14 30.20
CA LYS A 13 26.86 10.90 28.96
C LYS A 13 25.37 11.30 28.94
N PRO A 14 25.02 12.57 28.72
CA PRO A 14 23.63 12.97 28.65
C PRO A 14 22.92 12.17 27.55
N PRO A 15 21.63 11.83 27.73
CA PRO A 15 20.88 11.13 26.72
C PRO A 15 20.90 11.94 25.41
N PRO A 16 20.96 11.27 24.25
CA PRO A 16 20.95 11.96 22.97
C PRO A 16 19.73 12.87 22.89
N ARG A 17 19.95 14.11 22.46
CA ARG A 17 18.88 15.09 22.27
C ARG A 17 17.88 14.51 21.25
N PRO A 18 16.55 14.60 21.50
CA PRO A 18 15.56 14.15 20.54
C PRO A 18 15.81 14.79 19.16
N GLU A 19 15.76 13.98 18.11
CA GLU A 19 15.87 14.46 16.72
C GLU A 19 14.77 15.52 16.48
N SER A 20 15.12 16.64 15.85
CA SER A 20 14.10 17.62 15.45
C SER A 20 13.21 17.02 14.36
N LEU A 21 11.90 17.27 14.41
CA LEU A 21 10.94 16.75 13.43
C LEU A 21 11.32 17.08 11.98
N VAL A 22 11.86 18.27 11.73
CA VAL A 22 12.32 18.69 10.39
C VAL A 22 13.46 17.81 9.88
N HIS A 23 14.41 17.48 10.75
CA HIS A 23 15.55 16.61 10.37
C HIS A 23 15.08 15.18 10.10
N MET A 24 14.16 14.67 10.93
CA MET A 24 13.54 13.36 10.76
C MET A 24 12.80 13.27 9.42
N GLU A 25 11.96 14.26 9.10
CA GLU A 25 11.23 14.33 7.82
C GLU A 25 12.18 14.32 6.63
N GLN A 26 13.23 15.15 6.65
CA GLN A 26 14.23 15.22 5.58
C GLN A 26 14.98 13.89 5.41
N ARG A 27 15.32 13.21 6.50
CA ARG A 27 15.97 11.90 6.46
C ARG A 27 15.04 10.87 5.83
N LEU A 28 13.78 10.81 6.25
CA LEU A 28 12.80 9.86 5.71
C LEU A 28 12.52 10.11 4.23
N LYS A 29 12.36 11.38 3.80
CA LYS A 29 12.19 11.74 2.37
C LYS A 29 13.37 11.35 1.48
N LYS A 30 14.58 11.19 2.04
CA LYS A 30 15.75 10.70 1.29
C LYS A 30 15.79 9.18 1.18
N THR A 31 15.14 8.47 2.10
CA THR A 31 15.13 7.00 2.15
C THR A 31 13.95 6.41 1.40
N ILE A 32 12.79 7.06 1.48
CA ILE A 32 11.53 6.57 0.91
C ILE A 32 11.40 7.13 -0.53
N PRO A 33 11.09 6.28 -1.54
CA PRO A 33 10.78 6.76 -2.89
C PRO A 33 9.66 7.81 -2.86
N SER A 34 9.77 8.86 -3.67
CA SER A 34 8.84 10.01 -3.63
C SER A 34 7.37 9.60 -3.79
N TRP A 35 7.07 8.72 -4.75
CA TRP A 35 5.70 8.25 -4.97
C TRP A 35 5.13 7.52 -3.74
N LEU A 36 5.97 6.77 -3.02
CA LEU A 36 5.56 6.01 -1.84
C LEU A 36 5.38 6.95 -0.65
N TRP A 37 6.24 7.97 -0.55
CA TRP A 37 6.06 9.05 0.42
C TRP A 37 4.71 9.72 0.23
N ASP A 38 4.37 10.12 -0.99
CA ASP A 38 3.13 10.83 -1.31
C ASP A 38 1.89 9.95 -1.06
N ALA A 39 1.99 8.63 -1.25
CA ALA A 39 0.92 7.70 -0.95
C ALA A 39 0.76 7.43 0.56
N CYS A 40 1.86 7.33 1.30
CA CYS A 40 1.85 6.99 2.73
C CYS A 40 1.59 8.17 3.65
N ILE A 41 2.02 9.39 3.29
CA ILE A 41 1.94 10.54 4.21
C ILE A 41 0.49 10.89 4.61
N PRO A 42 -0.52 10.89 3.72
CA PRO A 42 -1.89 11.18 4.12
C PRO A 42 -2.44 10.12 5.08
N ILE A 43 -2.07 8.85 4.87
CA ILE A 43 -2.44 7.72 5.74
C ILE A 43 -1.75 7.86 7.11
N ALA A 44 -0.48 8.26 7.12
CA ALA A 44 0.28 8.47 8.35
C ALA A 44 -0.26 9.67 9.15
N GLU A 45 -0.76 10.70 8.47
CA GLU A 45 -1.38 11.89 9.06
C GLU A 45 -2.85 11.67 9.44
N ASP A 46 -3.48 10.61 8.93
CA ASP A 46 -4.87 10.29 9.23
C ASP A 46 -5.04 9.97 10.71
N ASP A 47 -5.82 10.82 11.36
CA ASP A 47 -6.10 10.81 12.79
C ASP A 47 -7.40 10.04 13.02
N ASN A 48 -7.47 8.78 12.55
CA ASN A 48 -8.54 7.83 12.91
C ASN A 48 -8.48 7.45 14.41
N THR A 49 -8.31 8.46 15.28
CA THR A 49 -8.85 8.42 16.62
C THR A 49 -10.36 8.40 16.49
N ASP A 50 -10.92 7.23 16.80
CA ASP A 50 -12.33 6.95 17.15
C ASP A 50 -13.26 8.17 17.05
N SER A 51 -14.13 8.18 16.02
CA SER A 51 -15.11 9.26 15.78
C SER A 51 -16.03 9.53 16.98
N ASP A 52 -16.10 8.60 17.94
CA ASP A 52 -16.89 8.73 19.16
C ASP A 52 -16.12 9.35 20.34
N CYS A 53 -14.82 9.63 20.19
CA CYS A 53 -14.02 10.28 21.23
C CYS A 53 -14.13 11.81 21.14
N ILE A 54 -15.16 12.36 21.79
CA ILE A 54 -15.49 13.80 21.91
C ILE A 54 -14.33 14.64 22.50
N TYR A 55 -13.21 14.02 22.91
CA TYR A 55 -12.07 14.66 23.58
C TYR A 55 -10.74 14.63 22.81
N SER A 56 -10.67 14.07 21.59
CA SER A 56 -9.40 14.03 20.84
C SER A 56 -9.17 15.33 20.05
N THR A 57 -8.86 16.43 20.76
CA THR A 57 -8.19 17.58 20.15
C THR A 57 -6.68 17.36 20.19
N THR A 58 -6.18 16.41 19.40
CA THR A 58 -4.74 16.28 19.17
C THR A 58 -4.24 17.54 18.46
N THR A 59 -3.14 18.13 18.93
CA THR A 59 -2.60 19.32 18.27
C THR A 59 -1.98 18.93 16.92
N SER A 60 -2.03 19.82 15.92
CA SER A 60 -1.38 19.61 14.61
C SER A 60 0.10 19.17 14.74
N SER A 61 0.81 19.66 15.77
CA SER A 61 2.18 19.25 16.08
C SER A 61 2.33 17.80 16.55
N GLU A 62 1.36 17.28 17.29
CA GLU A 62 1.35 15.89 17.75
C GLU A 62 1.02 14.94 16.61
N ASN A 63 0.06 15.30 15.76
CA ASN A 63 -0.28 14.52 14.56
C ASN A 63 0.91 14.42 13.62
N LYS A 64 1.61 15.54 13.38
CA LYS A 64 2.85 15.52 12.58
C LYS A 64 3.93 14.63 13.21
N ARG A 65 4.08 14.66 14.54
CA ARG A 65 5.04 13.78 15.24
C ARG A 65 4.66 12.30 15.10
N MET A 66 3.37 11.97 15.26
CA MET A 66 2.87 10.60 15.09
C MET A 66 3.05 10.11 13.66
N ALA A 67 2.73 10.94 12.67
CA ALA A 67 2.95 10.63 11.26
C ALA A 67 4.43 10.33 10.98
N MET A 68 5.35 11.14 11.49
CA MET A 68 6.79 10.86 11.33
C MET A 68 7.21 9.56 12.02
N LYS A 69 6.63 9.21 13.16
CA LYS A 69 6.87 7.91 13.82
C LYS A 69 6.36 6.75 12.96
N ARG A 70 5.13 6.84 12.42
CA ARG A 70 4.55 5.85 11.50
C ARG A 70 5.43 5.65 10.26
N MET A 71 5.89 6.75 9.66
CA MET A 71 6.81 6.74 8.51
C MET A 71 8.20 6.18 8.86
N GLN A 72 8.65 6.35 10.10
CA GLN A 72 9.88 5.71 10.56
C GLN A 72 9.73 4.20 10.72
N ASP A 73 8.60 3.74 11.23
CA ASP A 73 8.30 2.31 11.34
C ASP A 73 8.24 1.66 9.94
N LEU A 74 7.65 2.34 8.94
CA LEU A 74 7.69 1.94 7.52
C LEU A 74 9.13 1.68 7.04
N VAL A 75 10.06 2.57 7.38
CA VAL A 75 11.48 2.41 7.02
C VAL A 75 12.13 1.26 7.78
N ASN A 76 11.89 1.17 9.10
CA ASN A 76 12.47 0.14 9.96
C ASN A 76 12.04 -1.27 9.55
N GLU A 77 10.79 -1.44 9.12
CA GLU A 77 10.22 -2.70 8.65
C GLU A 77 10.62 -3.05 7.21
N GLY A 78 11.37 -2.17 6.53
CA GLY A 78 11.79 -2.39 5.15
C GLY A 78 10.64 -2.36 4.14
N PHE A 79 9.48 -1.79 4.49
CA PHE A 79 8.30 -1.76 3.62
C PHE A 79 8.59 -1.08 2.27
N HIS A 80 9.35 0.02 2.29
CA HIS A 80 9.81 0.73 1.10
C HIS A 80 10.68 -0.11 0.15
N GLN A 81 11.30 -1.19 0.63
CA GLN A 81 12.18 -2.06 -0.15
C GLN A 81 11.42 -3.17 -0.88
N LYS A 82 10.11 -3.32 -0.62
CA LYS A 82 9.28 -4.36 -1.24
C LYS A 82 8.91 -4.03 -2.69
N TYR A 83 9.08 -2.78 -3.11
CA TYR A 83 8.67 -2.30 -4.41
C TYR A 83 9.85 -2.30 -5.39
N PRO A 84 9.64 -2.74 -6.65
CA PRO A 84 10.61 -2.48 -7.71
C PRO A 84 10.67 -0.98 -8.02
N ASP A 85 11.63 -0.60 -8.87
CA ASP A 85 11.70 0.77 -9.37
C ASP A 85 10.44 1.11 -10.17
N ARG A 86 9.90 2.31 -9.90
CA ARG A 86 8.73 2.84 -10.61
C ARG A 86 9.18 3.43 -11.95
N PRO A 87 8.52 3.10 -13.08
CA PRO A 87 8.81 3.69 -14.37
C PRO A 87 8.76 5.22 -14.33
N GLU A 88 9.63 5.85 -15.11
CA GLU A 88 9.63 7.31 -15.24
C GLU A 88 8.35 7.79 -15.95
N GLU A 89 7.98 9.05 -15.73
CA GLU A 89 6.78 9.65 -16.32
C GLU A 89 6.71 9.51 -17.85
N LYS A 90 7.88 9.56 -18.51
CA LYS A 90 7.99 9.35 -19.96
C LYS A 90 7.58 7.93 -20.39
N ASP A 91 7.86 6.92 -19.56
CA ASP A 91 7.54 5.53 -19.83
C ASP A 91 6.07 5.24 -19.48
N ILE A 92 5.50 5.96 -18.49
CA ILE A 92 4.07 5.88 -18.14
C ILE A 92 3.18 6.33 -19.30
N LYS A 93 3.64 7.28 -20.13
CA LYS A 93 2.89 7.72 -21.33
C LYS A 93 2.54 6.59 -22.29
N VAL A 94 3.34 5.52 -22.33
CA VAL A 94 3.07 4.33 -23.15
C VAL A 94 1.72 3.71 -22.79
N TYR A 95 1.36 3.72 -21.50
CA TYR A 95 0.05 3.23 -21.05
C TYR A 95 -1.05 4.29 -21.16
N SER A 96 -0.74 5.57 -20.90
CA SER A 96 -1.75 6.65 -20.97
C SER A 96 -2.28 6.89 -22.39
N GLU A 97 -1.44 6.73 -23.40
CA GLU A 97 -1.76 6.90 -24.82
C GLU A 97 -1.39 5.62 -25.59
N PRO A 98 -2.12 4.51 -25.36
CA PRO A 98 -1.73 3.21 -25.85
C PRO A 98 -1.89 3.15 -27.38
N THR A 99 -0.79 2.84 -28.07
CA THR A 99 -0.80 2.67 -29.53
C THR A 99 -1.06 1.22 -29.94
N SER A 100 -0.56 0.25 -29.15
CA SER A 100 -0.81 -1.18 -29.36
C SER A 100 -2.17 -1.62 -28.85
N GLU A 101 -2.68 -2.72 -29.43
CA GLU A 101 -3.98 -3.26 -29.07
C GLU A 101 -3.97 -3.88 -27.67
N SER A 102 -2.91 -4.60 -27.30
CA SER A 102 -2.76 -5.21 -25.97
C SER A 102 -2.83 -4.18 -24.84
N MET A 103 -2.17 -3.02 -25.00
CA MET A 103 -2.23 -1.92 -24.04
C MET A 103 -3.58 -1.21 -24.01
N LYS A 104 -4.26 -1.08 -25.16
CA LYS A 104 -5.63 -0.54 -25.22
C LYS A 104 -6.61 -1.44 -24.46
N VAL A 105 -6.55 -2.75 -24.71
CA VAL A 105 -7.38 -3.74 -24.03
C VAL A 105 -7.12 -3.70 -22.53
N LEU A 106 -5.85 -3.63 -22.10
CA LEU A 106 -5.51 -3.49 -20.69
C LEU A 106 -6.08 -2.20 -20.10
N LYS A 107 -5.95 -1.09 -20.82
CA LYS A 107 -6.46 0.21 -20.38
C LYS A 107 -7.98 0.20 -20.23
N GLU A 108 -8.70 -0.29 -21.22
CA GLU A 108 -10.16 -0.43 -21.17
C GLU A 108 -10.61 -1.33 -20.01
N LEU A 109 -9.93 -2.46 -19.82
CA LEU A 109 -10.18 -3.36 -18.71
C LEU A 109 -10.04 -2.62 -17.38
N LEU A 110 -8.89 -1.97 -17.15
CA LEU A 110 -8.62 -1.23 -15.93
C LEU A 110 -9.56 -0.04 -15.73
N ASP A 111 -9.91 0.71 -16.78
CA ASP A 111 -10.85 1.83 -16.71
C ASP A 111 -12.25 1.37 -16.25
N THR A 112 -12.67 0.15 -16.61
CA THR A 112 -13.92 -0.46 -16.15
C THR A 112 -13.89 -1.03 -14.73
N SER A 113 -12.74 -1.01 -14.05
CA SER A 113 -12.61 -1.49 -12.67
C SER A 113 -13.58 -0.77 -11.74
N PRO A 114 -14.45 -1.49 -11.00
CA PRO A 114 -15.35 -0.85 -10.05
C PRO A 114 -14.57 -0.36 -8.83
N VAL A 115 -14.88 0.85 -8.39
CA VAL A 115 -14.37 1.41 -7.14
C VAL A 115 -15.21 0.88 -5.97
N ALA A 116 -14.55 0.44 -4.90
CA ALA A 116 -15.13 0.01 -3.64
C ALA A 116 -16.17 1.03 -3.16
N LYS A 117 -17.43 0.59 -3.13
CA LYS A 117 -18.54 1.31 -2.53
C LYS A 117 -18.80 0.67 -1.17
N GLY A 118 -19.13 1.46 -0.15
CA GLY A 118 -19.20 0.99 1.23
C GLY A 118 -19.97 -0.32 1.43
N ARG A 119 -21.02 -0.58 0.63
CA ARG A 119 -21.76 -1.85 0.63
C ARG A 119 -21.73 -2.52 -0.74
N LEU A 120 -21.79 -3.86 -0.75
CA LEU A 120 -21.90 -4.65 -2.00
C LEU A 120 -23.18 -4.32 -2.78
N ASP A 121 -24.24 -3.94 -2.06
CA ASP A 121 -25.51 -3.57 -2.67
C ASP A 121 -25.44 -2.28 -3.49
N ASP A 122 -24.43 -1.44 -3.26
CA ASP A 122 -24.21 -0.17 -3.98
C ASP A 122 -23.65 -0.40 -5.41
N PHE A 123 -23.25 -1.64 -5.72
CA PHE A 123 -22.81 -2.03 -7.06
C PHE A 123 -23.97 -2.49 -7.93
N THR A 124 -23.93 -2.07 -9.19
CA THR A 124 -24.78 -2.62 -10.26
C THR A 124 -24.46 -4.10 -10.52
N ASP A 125 -25.42 -4.85 -11.07
CA ASP A 125 -25.21 -6.27 -11.39
C ASP A 125 -24.03 -6.52 -12.33
N ALA A 126 -23.72 -5.56 -13.21
CA ALA A 126 -22.56 -5.61 -14.09
C ALA A 126 -21.25 -5.42 -13.30
N GLU A 127 -21.18 -4.43 -12.39
CA GLU A 127 -19.99 -4.18 -11.56
C GLU A 127 -19.69 -5.36 -10.62
N ARG A 128 -20.73 -6.01 -10.08
CA ARG A 128 -20.60 -7.19 -9.19
C ARG A 128 -19.91 -8.39 -9.84
N GLN A 129 -19.76 -8.41 -11.17
CA GLN A 129 -18.99 -9.44 -11.86
C GLN A 129 -17.48 -9.28 -11.64
N TYR A 130 -17.02 -8.07 -11.32
CA TYR A 130 -15.61 -7.71 -11.23
C TYR A 130 -15.11 -7.56 -9.80
N VAL A 131 -15.99 -7.29 -8.83
CA VAL A 131 -15.63 -7.11 -7.42
C VAL A 131 -16.30 -8.12 -6.50
N TYR A 132 -15.64 -8.43 -5.40
CA TYR A 132 -16.21 -9.17 -4.29
C TYR A 132 -15.87 -8.50 -2.95
N PHE A 133 -16.75 -8.69 -1.98
CA PHE A 133 -16.53 -8.28 -0.61
C PHE A 133 -16.14 -9.50 0.23
N HIS A 134 -15.05 -9.40 0.97
CA HIS A 134 -14.64 -10.39 1.94
C HIS A 134 -14.79 -9.87 3.35
N GLN A 135 -15.42 -10.66 4.21
CA GLN A 135 -15.41 -10.47 5.64
C GLN A 135 -14.76 -11.68 6.28
N ASP A 136 -13.60 -11.49 6.91
CA ASP A 136 -13.00 -12.51 7.74
C ASP A 136 -13.76 -12.58 9.07
N MET A 137 -14.47 -13.68 9.28
CA MET A 137 -15.28 -13.90 10.48
C MET A 137 -14.45 -14.05 11.76
N PHE A 138 -13.14 -14.34 11.64
CA PHE A 138 -12.25 -14.50 12.80
C PHE A 138 -11.67 -13.16 13.26
N SER A 139 -11.07 -12.40 12.34
CA SER A 139 -10.50 -11.09 12.64
C SER A 139 -11.55 -9.96 12.65
N GLY A 140 -12.72 -10.20 12.06
CA GLY A 140 -13.71 -9.15 11.78
C GLY A 140 -13.30 -8.21 10.65
N SER A 141 -12.14 -8.44 10.01
CA SER A 141 -11.62 -7.58 8.94
C SER A 141 -12.51 -7.66 7.71
N GLN A 142 -12.62 -6.52 7.04
CA GLN A 142 -13.41 -6.35 5.83
C GLN A 142 -12.48 -5.84 4.73
N SER A 143 -12.51 -6.49 3.57
CA SER A 143 -11.72 -6.09 2.42
C SER A 143 -12.49 -6.25 1.12
N TRP A 144 -12.10 -5.45 0.14
CA TRP A 144 -12.59 -5.54 -1.22
C TRP A 144 -11.54 -6.22 -2.10
N GLY A 145 -12.00 -7.06 -3.01
CA GLY A 145 -11.14 -7.75 -3.94
C GLY A 145 -11.72 -7.79 -5.34
N TRP A 146 -10.86 -8.03 -6.33
CA TRP A 146 -11.28 -8.32 -7.69
C TRP A 146 -11.60 -9.80 -7.83
N THR A 147 -12.67 -10.13 -8.56
CA THR A 147 -13.04 -11.53 -8.73
C THR A 147 -11.93 -12.31 -9.43
N SER A 148 -11.78 -13.60 -9.10
CA SER A 148 -10.78 -14.46 -9.75
C SER A 148 -10.80 -14.43 -11.28
N ASP A 149 -11.99 -14.31 -11.88
CA ASP A 149 -12.15 -14.26 -13.34
C ASP A 149 -11.65 -12.94 -13.91
N TYR A 150 -11.83 -11.84 -13.17
CA TYR A 150 -11.31 -10.54 -13.56
C TYR A 150 -9.79 -10.46 -13.39
N GLU A 151 -9.26 -10.96 -12.27
CA GLU A 151 -7.81 -11.08 -12.07
C GLU A 151 -7.14 -11.93 -13.14
N GLN A 152 -7.77 -13.04 -13.56
CA GLN A 152 -7.27 -13.87 -14.65
C GLN A 152 -7.25 -13.11 -15.98
N LYS A 153 -8.29 -12.35 -16.33
CA LYS A 153 -8.31 -11.52 -17.56
C LYS A 153 -7.19 -10.48 -17.58
N ILE A 154 -6.94 -9.82 -16.45
CA ILE A 154 -5.83 -8.88 -16.31
C ILE A 154 -4.51 -9.61 -16.55
N LYS A 155 -4.33 -10.76 -15.90
CA LYS A 155 -3.11 -11.58 -16.05
C LYS A 155 -2.88 -12.02 -17.50
N ASP A 156 -3.90 -12.53 -18.16
CA ASP A 156 -3.81 -12.94 -19.57
C ASP A 156 -3.42 -11.76 -20.47
N THR A 157 -3.95 -10.57 -20.19
CA THR A 157 -3.60 -9.36 -20.93
C THR A 157 -2.16 -8.92 -20.67
N LEU A 158 -1.67 -9.04 -19.44
CA LEU A 158 -0.26 -8.78 -19.10
C LEU A 158 0.68 -9.76 -19.80
N ASP A 159 0.30 -11.03 -19.94
CA ASP A 159 1.09 -12.03 -20.66
C ASP A 159 1.18 -11.66 -22.15
N VAL A 160 0.10 -11.18 -22.78
CA VAL A 160 0.13 -10.66 -24.16
C VAL A 160 1.03 -9.42 -24.28
N VAL A 161 0.93 -8.46 -23.34
CA VAL A 161 1.82 -7.28 -23.31
C VAL A 161 3.29 -7.70 -23.22
N LYS A 162 3.60 -8.70 -22.39
CA LYS A 162 4.95 -9.25 -22.26
C LYS A 162 5.44 -9.85 -23.57
N GLU A 163 4.60 -10.60 -24.27
CA GLU A 163 4.96 -11.22 -25.56
C GLU A 163 5.19 -10.18 -26.66
N GLU A 164 4.36 -9.13 -26.72
CA GLU A 164 4.44 -8.10 -27.76
C GLU A 164 5.56 -7.08 -27.52
N HIS A 165 5.76 -6.68 -26.25
CA HIS A 165 6.58 -5.50 -25.90
C HIS A 165 7.74 -5.80 -24.94
N GLY A 166 7.81 -7.01 -24.38
CA GLY A 166 8.85 -7.42 -23.45
C GLY A 166 8.72 -6.80 -22.05
N GLU A 167 9.76 -7.01 -21.23
CA GLU A 167 9.75 -6.71 -19.80
C GLU A 167 9.61 -5.22 -19.46
N LYS A 168 10.10 -4.33 -20.34
CA LYS A 168 10.07 -2.88 -20.07
C LYS A 168 8.63 -2.36 -20.01
N GLU A 169 7.84 -2.67 -21.03
CA GLU A 169 6.44 -2.23 -21.08
C GLU A 169 5.55 -3.07 -20.16
N LEU A 170 5.89 -4.35 -19.94
CA LEU A 170 5.24 -5.15 -18.90
C LEU A 170 5.37 -4.49 -17.52
N THR A 171 6.54 -3.93 -17.20
CA THR A 171 6.74 -3.22 -15.93
C THR A 171 5.80 -2.02 -15.82
N VAL A 172 5.64 -1.24 -16.90
CA VAL A 172 4.68 -0.13 -16.94
C VAL A 172 3.25 -0.62 -16.74
N ALA A 173 2.85 -1.68 -17.45
CA ALA A 173 1.53 -2.29 -17.35
C ALA A 173 1.25 -2.78 -15.92
N ARG A 174 2.19 -3.48 -15.28
CA ARG A 174 2.06 -3.95 -13.88
C ARG A 174 1.85 -2.80 -12.90
N TRP A 175 2.59 -1.70 -13.08
CA TRP A 175 2.39 -0.49 -12.27
C TRP A 175 1.00 0.13 -12.48
N ALA A 176 0.50 0.16 -13.72
CA ALA A 176 -0.86 0.62 -14.00
C ALA A 176 -1.93 -0.27 -13.34
N VAL A 177 -1.76 -1.60 -13.36
CA VAL A 177 -2.67 -2.51 -12.63
C VAL A 177 -2.61 -2.26 -11.13
N ARG A 178 -1.41 -2.13 -10.55
CA ARG A 178 -1.22 -1.88 -9.12
C ARG A 178 -1.92 -0.59 -8.71
N ASP A 179 -1.68 0.50 -9.45
CA ASP A 179 -2.27 1.80 -9.13
C ASP A 179 -3.79 1.76 -9.25
N ARG A 180 -4.32 1.11 -10.29
CA ARG A 180 -5.78 0.94 -10.42
C ARG A 180 -6.38 0.10 -9.31
N CYS A 181 -5.71 -0.97 -8.90
CA CYS A 181 -6.10 -1.79 -7.76
C CYS A 181 -6.11 -0.96 -6.46
N ALA A 182 -5.06 -0.16 -6.25
CA ALA A 182 -4.89 0.74 -5.10
C ALA A 182 -5.91 1.91 -5.06
N GLU A 183 -6.43 2.32 -6.22
CA GLU A 183 -7.49 3.33 -6.30
C GLU A 183 -8.88 2.72 -6.07
N CYS A 184 -9.08 1.48 -6.55
CA CYS A 184 -10.41 0.90 -6.62
C CYS A 184 -10.78 0.12 -5.36
N ILE A 185 -9.96 -0.84 -4.93
CA ILE A 185 -10.43 -1.89 -4.00
C ILE A 185 -9.44 -2.25 -2.90
N SER A 186 -8.17 -1.93 -3.10
CA SER A 186 -7.08 -2.20 -2.17
C SER A 186 -6.30 -0.92 -1.98
N GLY A 187 -5.26 -0.91 -1.16
CA GLY A 187 -4.30 0.17 -1.12
C GLY A 187 -3.25 -0.07 -0.06
N ILE A 188 -2.41 0.95 0.13
CA ILE A 188 -1.54 0.98 1.30
C ILE A 188 -2.42 1.23 2.52
N THR A 189 -2.23 0.44 3.57
CA THR A 189 -2.91 0.61 4.85
C THR A 189 -1.88 0.58 5.99
N VAL A 190 -2.21 1.29 7.07
CA VAL A 190 -1.47 1.26 8.32
C VAL A 190 -2.40 0.81 9.43
N TYR A 191 -1.93 -0.08 10.29
CA TYR A 191 -2.66 -0.54 11.47
C TYR A 191 -1.78 -0.48 12.70
N ASP A 192 -2.42 -0.30 13.85
CA ASP A 192 -1.73 -0.23 15.14
C ASP A 192 -1.33 -1.64 15.58
N GLY A 193 -0.04 -1.92 15.59
CA GLY A 193 0.52 -3.16 16.09
C GLY A 193 0.88 -3.07 17.57
N VAL A 194 1.20 -4.21 18.19
CA VAL A 194 1.53 -4.28 19.62
C VAL A 194 2.76 -3.44 20.00
N HIS A 195 3.69 -3.24 19.05
CA HIS A 195 4.98 -2.57 19.29
C HIS A 195 5.34 -1.49 18.26
N SER A 196 4.80 -1.57 17.05
CA SER A 196 5.03 -0.65 15.94
C SER A 196 3.77 -0.56 15.08
N TYR A 197 3.69 0.49 14.28
CA TYR A 197 2.70 0.58 13.21
C TYR A 197 3.09 -0.36 12.08
N GLN A 198 2.15 -1.21 11.66
CA GLN A 198 2.39 -2.17 10.59
C GLN A 198 1.80 -1.67 9.28
N TRP A 199 2.61 -1.73 8.23
CA TRP A 199 2.23 -1.28 6.89
C TRP A 199 1.95 -2.48 5.97
N SER A 200 0.82 -2.42 5.27
CA SER A 200 0.43 -3.41 4.26
C SER A 200 0.08 -2.74 2.94
N ASP A 201 0.25 -3.47 1.85
CA ASP A 201 -0.27 -3.11 0.52
C ASP A 201 -0.63 -4.40 -0.22
N GLU A 202 -1.92 -4.68 -0.38
CA GLU A 202 -2.38 -5.89 -1.08
C GLU A 202 -2.20 -5.76 -2.60
N SER A 203 -2.15 -4.53 -3.12
CA SER A 203 -1.98 -4.23 -4.55
C SER A 203 -0.56 -4.56 -5.05
N ILE A 204 0.42 -4.66 -4.16
CA ILE A 204 1.83 -4.97 -4.50
C ILE A 204 1.99 -6.32 -5.21
N LYS A 205 1.01 -7.23 -5.08
CA LYS A 205 1.02 -8.53 -5.73
C LYS A 205 1.18 -8.44 -7.25
N TRP A 206 0.64 -7.38 -7.86
CA TRP A 206 0.67 -7.11 -9.30
C TRP A 206 2.05 -6.75 -9.84
N LEU A 207 3.00 -6.36 -8.97
CA LEU A 207 4.36 -6.03 -9.36
C LEU A 207 5.27 -7.27 -9.45
N ARG A 208 4.76 -8.47 -9.14
CA ARG A 208 5.51 -9.74 -9.15
C ARG A 208 5.44 -10.43 -10.51
N ASP A 209 6.40 -11.31 -10.78
CA ASP A 209 6.49 -12.04 -12.05
C ASP A 209 5.33 -13.02 -12.32
N ASN A 210 4.60 -13.40 -11.28
CA ASN A 210 3.40 -14.22 -11.37
C ASN A 210 2.46 -13.82 -10.22
N PRO A 211 1.59 -12.83 -10.42
CA PRO A 211 0.68 -12.39 -9.37
C PRO A 211 -0.23 -13.57 -8.97
N PRO A 212 -0.33 -13.90 -7.67
CA PRO A 212 -1.27 -14.91 -7.21
C PRO A 212 -2.69 -14.43 -7.48
N ILE A 213 -3.51 -15.33 -8.02
CA ILE A 213 -4.95 -15.10 -8.19
C ILE A 213 -5.63 -15.54 -6.91
N GLU A 214 -6.37 -14.63 -6.30
CA GLU A 214 -7.13 -14.95 -5.10
C GLU A 214 -8.33 -15.82 -5.48
N ARG A 215 -8.43 -16.98 -4.84
CA ARG A 215 -9.61 -17.82 -5.00
C ARG A 215 -10.74 -17.16 -4.24
N ASN A 216 -11.77 -16.69 -4.96
CA ASN A 216 -13.01 -16.20 -4.35
C ASN A 216 -13.45 -17.15 -3.23
N PRO A 217 -13.43 -16.74 -1.95
CA PRO A 217 -13.78 -17.63 -0.84
C PRO A 217 -15.24 -18.13 -0.91
N GLY A 218 -16.08 -17.46 -1.72
CA GLY A 218 -17.46 -17.86 -2.01
C GLY A 218 -17.65 -18.92 -3.12
N ARG A 219 -16.64 -19.25 -3.93
CA ARG A 219 -16.76 -20.33 -4.93
C ARG A 219 -16.53 -21.69 -4.26
N LYS A 220 -17.53 -22.22 -3.55
CA LYS A 220 -17.62 -23.66 -3.35
C LYS A 220 -17.70 -24.30 -4.74
N LEU A 221 -16.68 -25.07 -5.10
CA LEU A 221 -16.75 -26.04 -6.19
C LEU A 221 -17.92 -26.99 -5.89
N VAL A 222 -19.10 -26.69 -6.43
CA VAL A 222 -20.18 -27.67 -6.51
C VAL A 222 -19.69 -28.70 -7.53
N LYS A 223 -19.12 -29.81 -7.03
CA LYS A 223 -18.94 -30.99 -7.86
C LYS A 223 -20.34 -31.45 -8.26
N LEU A 224 -20.69 -31.27 -9.53
CA LEU A 224 -21.77 -32.02 -10.15
C LEU A 224 -21.36 -33.49 -10.11
N GLN A 225 -22.05 -34.27 -9.27
CA GLN A 225 -22.11 -35.73 -9.36
C GLN A 225 -23.29 -36.12 -10.21
#